data_AF-A0A7J8EWI4-F1
#
_entry.id   AF-A0A7J8EWI4-F1
#
_cell.length_a   1.000
_cell.length_b   1.000
_cell.length_c   1.000
_cell.angle_alpha   90.00
_cell.angle_beta   90.00
_cell.angle_gamma   90.00
#
_symmetry.space_group_name_H-M   'P 1'
#
loop_
_entity.id
_entity.type
_entity.pdbx_description
1 polymer ?
#
loop_
_entity_poly.entity_id
_entity_poly.type
_entity_poly.pdbx_seq_one_letter_code
_entity_poly.pdbx_strand_id
1 'polypeptide(L)'
;MFLEIMAPIYPICFTMTVCISNLAKCIVSVAGGATRAALTMHQARRNNMADVSAKDSSQETLVNLAGLLVSLLMLPLVSECHSFSLGCFFLLTALHIYANYRAVRALVIETLNEGRLWLVLKHFLQRGEVLDPTSANKVEPLWTGFWPSLSLFLGVPLHRLISSVFELQQLIEGHQEPYLLHWDQSRRTQALDRPWTVWSLPGALEGAQD
;
A
#
# COMPACT_ATOMS: atom_id res chain seq x y z
N MET A 1 14.19 -7.64 14.84
CA MET A 1 14.99 -6.75 15.71
C MET A 1 14.47 -6.75 17.14
N PHE A 2 13.26 -6.27 17.44
CA PHE A 2 12.74 -6.29 18.82
C PHE A 2 12.76 -7.69 19.47
N LEU A 3 12.26 -8.72 18.76
CA LEU A 3 12.26 -10.10 19.23
C LEU A 3 13.67 -10.64 19.54
N GLU A 4 14.69 -10.22 18.79
CA GLU A 4 16.08 -10.63 19.02
C GLU A 4 16.69 -9.94 20.23
N ILE A 5 16.36 -8.67 20.47
CA ILE A 5 16.79 -7.95 21.67
C ILE A 5 16.15 -8.56 22.93
N MET A 6 14.91 -9.05 22.83
CA MET A 6 14.19 -9.69 23.93
C MET A 6 14.52 -11.18 24.11
N ALA A 7 15.04 -11.86 23.09
CA ALA A 7 15.30 -13.30 23.12
C ALA A 7 16.18 -13.76 24.31
N PRO A 8 17.24 -13.04 24.71
CA PRO A 8 18.06 -13.42 25.87
C PRO A 8 17.32 -13.41 27.21
N ILE A 9 16.18 -12.70 27.31
CA ILE A 9 15.36 -12.61 28.53
C ILE A 9 14.58 -13.91 28.78
N TYR A 10 14.27 -14.65 27.72
CA TYR A 10 13.49 -15.91 27.78
C TYR A 10 14.28 -17.08 27.20
N PRO A 11 15.31 -17.60 27.90
CA PRO A 11 16.24 -18.60 27.37
C PRO A 11 15.56 -19.92 26.96
N ILE A 12 14.46 -20.30 27.61
CA ILE A 12 13.67 -21.51 27.29
C ILE A 12 13.08 -21.44 25.88
N CYS A 13 12.71 -20.24 25.42
CA CYS A 13 12.08 -20.01 24.12
C CYS A 13 13.02 -19.32 23.12
N PHE A 14 14.33 -19.27 23.41
CA PHE A 14 15.30 -18.50 22.63
C PHE A 14 15.29 -18.89 21.15
N THR A 15 15.46 -20.17 20.85
CA THR A 15 15.51 -20.69 19.47
C THR A 15 14.23 -20.38 18.71
N MET A 16 13.05 -20.60 19.33
CA MET A 16 11.76 -20.30 18.72
C MET A 16 11.61 -18.80 18.42
N THR A 17 12.01 -17.94 19.37
CA THR A 17 11.94 -16.49 19.23
C THR A 17 12.83 -15.98 18.09
N VAL A 18 14.06 -16.48 17.99
CA VAL A 18 15.00 -16.14 16.92
C VAL A 18 14.51 -16.64 15.55
N CYS A 19 13.97 -17.86 15.49
CA CYS A 19 13.39 -18.40 14.26
C CYS A 19 12.22 -17.54 13.75
N ILE A 20 11.30 -17.15 14.63
CA ILE A 20 10.18 -16.26 14.28
C ILE A 20 10.69 -14.88 13.83
N SER A 21 11.69 -14.33 14.51
CA SER A 21 12.33 -13.07 14.11
C SER A 21 12.92 -13.15 12.70
N ASN A 22 13.64 -14.24 12.39
CA ASN A 22 14.22 -14.46 11.06
C ASN A 22 13.15 -14.65 9.99
N LEU A 23 12.08 -15.40 10.29
CA LEU A 23 10.95 -15.53 9.37
C LEU A 23 10.33 -14.17 9.05
N ALA A 24 10.07 -13.34 10.08
CA ALA A 24 9.54 -11.99 9.88
C ALA A 24 10.50 -11.11 9.04
N LYS A 25 11.81 -11.20 9.28
CA LYS A 25 12.83 -10.51 8.47
C LYS A 25 12.79 -10.95 7.01
N CYS A 26 12.67 -12.25 6.75
CA CYS A 26 12.56 -12.77 5.38
C CYS A 26 11.33 -12.23 4.66
N ILE A 27 10.16 -12.23 5.33
CA ILE A 27 8.91 -11.70 4.76
C ILE A 27 9.07 -10.21 4.42
N VAL A 28 9.55 -9.40 5.37
CA VAL A 28 9.77 -7.96 5.17
C VAL A 28 10.81 -7.70 4.08
N SER A 29 11.88 -8.50 4.00
CA SER A 29 12.92 -8.40 2.98
C SER A 29 12.37 -8.64 1.57
N VAL A 30 11.59 -9.71 1.39
CA VAL A 30 10.97 -10.03 0.09
C VAL A 30 9.97 -8.95 -0.32
N ALA A 31 9.09 -8.52 0.60
CA ALA A 31 8.11 -7.47 0.32
C ALA A 31 8.80 -6.13 0.00
N GLY A 32 9.85 -5.78 0.73
CA GLY A 32 10.65 -4.58 0.50
C GLY A 32 11.38 -4.64 -0.85
N GLY A 33 11.97 -5.79 -1.20
CA GLY A 33 12.62 -6.01 -2.49
C GLY A 33 11.68 -5.88 -3.68
N ALA A 34 10.48 -6.49 -3.59
CA ALA A 34 9.45 -6.36 -4.62
C ALA A 34 8.97 -4.91 -4.79
N THR A 35 8.73 -4.22 -3.67
CA THR A 35 8.33 -2.80 -3.68
C THR A 35 9.42 -1.94 -4.33
N ARG A 36 10.68 -2.13 -3.92
CA ARG A 36 11.83 -1.42 -4.49
C ARG A 36 11.95 -1.66 -5.99
N ALA A 37 11.82 -2.90 -6.45
CA ALA A 37 11.86 -3.21 -7.88
C ALA A 37 10.76 -2.50 -8.67
N ALA A 38 9.53 -2.46 -8.15
CA ALA A 38 8.42 -1.72 -8.77
C ALA A 38 8.70 -0.21 -8.81
N LEU A 39 9.29 0.37 -7.76
CA LEU A 39 9.71 1.77 -7.73
C LEU A 39 10.82 2.06 -8.76
N THR A 40 11.81 1.19 -8.86
CA THR A 40 12.88 1.33 -9.84
C THR A 40 12.36 1.26 -11.27
N MET A 41 11.39 0.36 -11.54
CA MET A 41 10.70 0.33 -12.83
C MET A 41 9.93 1.63 -13.10
N HIS A 42 9.23 2.15 -12.10
CA HIS A 42 8.50 3.42 -12.23
C HIS A 42 9.44 4.61 -12.49
N GLN A 43 10.62 4.63 -11.87
CA GLN A 43 11.62 5.70 -12.04
C GLN A 43 12.43 5.57 -13.34
N ALA A 44 12.48 4.39 -13.94
CA ALA A 44 13.18 4.16 -15.20
C ALA A 44 12.46 4.85 -16.36
N ARG A 45 13.04 5.92 -16.89
CA ARG A 45 12.59 6.60 -18.10
C ARG A 45 13.44 6.12 -19.28
N ARG A 46 12.84 5.34 -20.19
CA ARG A 46 13.43 4.80 -21.45
C ARG A 46 14.22 3.49 -21.31
N ASN A 47 13.64 2.46 -20.69
CA ASN A 47 14.25 1.12 -20.55
C ASN A 47 15.64 1.15 -19.86
N ASN A 48 15.96 2.21 -19.11
CA ASN A 48 17.22 2.38 -18.40
C ASN A 48 17.19 1.78 -16.98
N MET A 49 16.34 0.78 -16.75
CA MET A 49 16.15 0.15 -15.44
C MET A 49 17.47 -0.39 -14.88
N ALA A 50 18.32 -0.99 -15.72
CA ALA A 50 19.62 -1.52 -15.30
C ALA A 50 20.57 -0.44 -14.76
N ASP A 51 20.60 0.75 -15.38
CA ASP A 51 21.42 1.88 -14.92
C ASP A 51 20.91 2.45 -13.60
N VAL A 52 19.58 2.60 -13.46
CA VAL A 52 18.96 3.05 -12.21
C VAL A 52 19.23 2.05 -11.08
N SER A 53 19.01 0.75 -11.32
CA SER A 53 19.29 -0.31 -10.36
C SER A 53 20.76 -0.35 -9.94
N ALA A 54 21.70 -0.19 -10.88
CA ALA A 54 23.13 -0.18 -10.58
C ALA A 54 23.54 1.00 -9.69
N LYS A 55 22.97 2.19 -9.95
CA LYS A 55 23.18 3.39 -9.12
C LYS A 55 22.61 3.23 -7.72
N ASP A 56 21.39 2.70 -7.61
CA ASP A 56 20.74 2.44 -6.32
C ASP A 56 21.53 1.43 -5.48
N SER A 57 21.94 0.31 -6.10
CA SER A 57 22.76 -0.72 -5.43
C SER A 57 24.12 -0.19 -4.94
N SER A 58 24.74 0.71 -5.72
CA SER A 58 26.00 1.36 -5.31
C SER A 58 25.79 2.29 -4.11
N GLN A 59 24.68 3.03 -4.07
CA GLN A 59 24.32 3.89 -2.93
C GLN A 59 24.01 3.05 -1.69
N GLU A 60 23.25 1.97 -1.83
CA GLU A 60 22.96 1.05 -0.72
C GLU A 60 24.25 0.47 -0.13
N THR A 61 25.18 0.05 -0.98
CA THR A 61 26.49 -0.46 -0.55
C THR A 61 27.28 0.59 0.24
N LEU A 62 27.36 1.83 -0.28
CA LEU A 62 28.05 2.93 0.39
C LEU A 62 27.43 3.26 1.76
N VAL A 63 26.10 3.35 1.80
CA VAL A 63 25.35 3.63 3.04
C VAL A 63 25.53 2.49 4.04
N ASN A 64 25.50 1.23 3.60
CA ASN A 64 25.73 0.08 4.47
C ASN A 64 27.16 0.07 5.03
N LEU A 65 28.17 0.41 4.22
CA LEU A 65 29.55 0.55 4.69
C LEU A 65 29.68 1.65 5.75
N ALA A 66 29.08 2.82 5.51
CA ALA A 66 29.05 3.90 6.49
C ALA A 66 28.32 3.49 7.78
N GLY A 67 27.19 2.79 7.65
CA GLY A 67 26.43 2.26 8.78
C GLY A 67 27.22 1.24 9.60
N LEU A 68 27.98 0.35 8.95
CA LEU A 68 28.89 -0.58 9.61
C LEU A 68 30.00 0.14 10.37
N LEU A 69 30.61 1.18 9.77
CA LEU A 69 31.62 1.98 10.43
C LEU A 69 31.06 2.69 11.69
N VAL A 70 29.89 3.32 11.56
CA VAL A 70 29.21 3.97 12.70
C VAL A 70 28.85 2.95 13.78
N SER A 71 28.33 1.79 13.39
CA SER A 71 27.97 0.69 14.30
C SER A 71 29.18 0.19 15.08
N LEU A 72 30.33 0.01 14.41
CA LEU A 72 31.57 -0.42 15.04
C LEU A 72 32.06 0.59 16.10
N LEU A 73 31.96 1.89 15.81
CA LEU A 73 32.33 2.95 16.75
C LEU A 73 31.34 3.07 17.93
N MET A 74 30.05 2.77 17.69
CA MET A 74 28.99 2.80 18.71
C MET A 74 28.96 1.55 19.61
N LEU A 75 29.49 0.41 19.14
CA LEU A 75 29.39 -0.88 19.83
C LEU A 75 29.89 -0.86 21.29
N PRO A 76 31.05 -0.24 21.63
CA PRO A 76 31.53 -0.19 23.01
C PRO A 76 30.61 0.61 23.95
N LEU A 77 29.94 1.64 23.43
CA LEU A 77 29.03 2.50 24.21
C LEU A 77 27.69 1.80 24.48
N VAL A 78 27.23 0.99 23.52
CA VAL A 78 25.95 0.29 23.58
C VAL A 78 26.05 -1.01 24.40
N SER A 79 27.20 -1.70 24.34
CA SER A 79 27.42 -2.98 25.04
C SER A 79 27.33 -2.87 26.56
N GLU A 80 27.74 -1.73 27.12
CA GLU A 80 27.79 -1.50 28.56
C GLU A 80 26.42 -1.09 29.16
N CYS A 81 25.47 -0.64 28.34
CA CYS A 81 24.22 -0.02 28.83
C CYS A 81 22.98 -0.50 28.06
N HIS A 82 22.28 -1.51 28.61
CA HIS A 82 21.04 -2.05 28.03
C HIS A 82 19.94 -0.99 27.80
N SER A 83 19.75 -0.06 28.74
CA SER A 83 18.77 1.02 28.60
C SER A 83 19.11 1.97 27.46
N PHE A 84 20.40 2.23 27.23
CA PHE A 84 20.87 3.05 26.11
C PHE A 84 20.60 2.34 24.77
N SER A 85 20.89 1.04 24.69
CA SER A 85 20.59 0.20 23.52
C SER A 85 19.10 0.23 23.16
N LEU A 86 18.21 0.05 24.14
CA LEU A 86 16.77 0.13 23.93
C LEU A 86 16.32 1.53 23.50
N GLY A 87 16.87 2.59 24.10
CA GLY A 87 16.60 3.97 23.70
C GLY A 87 16.99 4.25 22.25
N CYS A 88 18.20 3.85 21.85
CA CYS A 88 18.67 3.93 20.47
C CYS A 88 17.78 3.11 19.52
N PHE A 89 17.37 1.91 19.90
CA PHE A 89 16.48 1.07 19.10
C PHE A 89 15.15 1.77 18.80
N PHE A 90 14.47 2.32 19.81
CA PHE A 90 13.20 3.02 19.61
C PHE A 90 13.38 4.30 18.79
N LEU A 91 14.43 5.07 19.06
CA LEU A 91 14.72 6.30 18.31
C LEU A 91 15.00 6.01 16.83
N LEU A 92 15.88 5.04 16.53
CA LEU A 92 16.20 4.67 15.15
C LEU A 92 15.00 4.05 14.44
N THR A 93 14.18 3.27 15.14
CA THR A 93 12.94 2.71 14.58
C THR A 93 11.94 3.82 14.24
N ALA A 94 11.75 4.80 15.13
CA ALA A 94 10.89 5.95 14.88
C ALA A 94 11.39 6.78 13.68
N LEU A 95 12.70 7.04 13.61
CA LEU A 95 13.32 7.73 12.49
C LEU A 95 13.14 6.94 11.18
N HIS A 96 13.32 5.62 11.22
CA HIS A 96 13.12 4.74 10.06
C HIS A 96 11.67 4.79 9.55
N ILE A 97 10.68 4.66 10.44
CA ILE A 97 9.26 4.76 10.09
C ILE A 97 8.95 6.14 9.51
N TYR A 98 9.45 7.21 10.13
CA TYR A 98 9.28 8.57 9.63
C TYR A 98 9.90 8.77 8.24
N ALA A 99 11.12 8.27 8.01
CA ALA A 99 11.78 8.34 6.72
C ALA A 99 10.99 7.60 5.64
N ASN A 100 10.49 6.39 5.94
CA ASN A 100 9.62 5.65 5.03
C ASN A 100 8.32 6.41 4.73
N TYR A 101 7.68 7.00 5.75
CA TYR A 101 6.50 7.84 5.55
C TYR A 101 6.81 9.02 4.61
N ARG A 102 7.91 9.74 4.85
CA ARG A 102 8.34 10.86 3.99
C ARG A 102 8.68 10.41 2.57
N ALA A 103 9.30 9.24 2.41
CA ALA A 103 9.62 8.66 1.10
C ALA A 103 8.36 8.34 0.31
N VAL A 104 7.38 7.67 0.92
CA VAL A 104 6.08 7.37 0.28
C VAL A 104 5.34 8.67 -0.06
N ARG A 105 5.36 9.68 0.83
CA ARG A 105 4.76 11.01 0.54
C ARG A 105 5.43 11.74 -0.62
N ALA A 106 6.72 11.55 -0.84
CA ALA A 106 7.45 12.17 -1.94
C ALA A 106 7.24 11.44 -3.27
N LEU A 107 6.81 10.18 -3.21
CA LEU A 107 6.60 9.34 -4.37
C LEU A 107 5.27 9.70 -5.07
N VAL A 108 5.36 10.29 -6.25
CA VAL A 108 4.21 10.52 -7.13
C VAL A 108 4.14 9.38 -8.13
N ILE A 109 3.32 8.37 -7.83
CA ILE A 109 3.04 7.28 -8.77
C ILE A 109 1.95 7.73 -9.74
N GLU A 110 2.05 7.39 -11.02
CA GLU A 110 1.01 7.70 -12.01
C GLU A 110 -0.13 6.66 -12.07
N THR A 111 -0.08 5.64 -11.20
CA THR A 111 -1.12 4.62 -11.10
C THR A 111 -2.17 4.97 -10.04
N LEU A 112 -3.39 4.46 -10.25
CA LEU A 112 -4.50 4.61 -9.32
C LEU A 112 -4.55 3.40 -8.38
N ASN A 113 -4.29 3.63 -7.10
CA ASN A 113 -4.69 2.68 -6.05
C ASN A 113 -6.16 2.92 -5.66
N GLU A 114 -6.75 2.03 -4.86
CA GLU A 114 -8.16 2.11 -4.47
C GLU A 114 -8.53 3.43 -3.75
N GLY A 115 -7.71 3.87 -2.79
CA GLY A 115 -7.94 5.11 -2.03
C GLY A 115 -7.80 6.37 -2.89
N ARG A 116 -6.84 6.37 -3.82
CA ARG A 116 -6.63 7.44 -4.79
C ARG A 116 -7.74 7.48 -5.81
N LEU A 117 -8.17 6.33 -6.32
CA LEU A 117 -9.31 6.21 -7.23
C LEU A 117 -10.58 6.75 -6.58
N TRP A 118 -10.83 6.39 -5.32
CA TRP A 118 -11.92 6.94 -4.52
C TRP A 118 -11.89 8.48 -4.47
N LEU A 119 -10.74 9.03 -4.13
CA LEU A 119 -10.54 10.47 -3.99
C LEU A 119 -10.75 11.20 -5.34
N VAL A 120 -10.17 10.68 -6.41
CA VAL A 120 -10.27 11.24 -7.77
C VAL A 120 -11.72 11.18 -8.25
N LEU A 121 -12.39 10.04 -8.10
CA LEU A 121 -13.78 9.86 -8.51
C LEU A 121 -14.73 10.78 -7.73
N LYS A 122 -14.53 10.90 -6.41
CA LYS A 122 -15.30 11.82 -5.57
C LYS A 122 -15.12 13.27 -6.03
N HIS A 123 -13.88 13.68 -6.35
CA HIS A 123 -13.60 15.03 -6.83
C HIS A 123 -14.26 15.30 -8.19
N PHE A 124 -14.13 14.34 -9.11
CA PHE A 124 -14.74 14.40 -10.43
C PHE A 124 -16.26 14.53 -10.36
N LEU A 125 -16.94 13.70 -9.56
CA LEU A 125 -18.39 13.76 -9.40
C LEU A 125 -18.89 15.07 -8.76
N GLN A 126 -18.05 15.74 -7.95
CA GLN A 126 -18.42 16.98 -7.27
C GLN A 126 -18.12 18.25 -8.09
N ARG A 127 -17.08 18.22 -8.93
CA ARG A 127 -16.55 19.41 -9.62
C ARG A 127 -16.45 19.29 -11.14
N GLY A 128 -16.60 18.09 -11.69
CA GLY A 128 -16.40 17.82 -13.11
C GLY A 128 -14.93 17.78 -13.56
N GLU A 129 -13.98 17.91 -12.63
CA GLU A 129 -12.55 18.00 -12.91
C GLU A 129 -11.81 16.75 -12.40
N VAL A 130 -10.80 16.29 -13.14
CA VAL A 130 -9.93 15.18 -12.74
C VAL A 130 -8.73 15.73 -11.97
N LEU A 131 -8.46 15.15 -10.80
CA LEU A 131 -7.38 15.59 -9.93
C LEU A 131 -6.02 15.11 -10.47
N ASP A 132 -5.05 16.04 -10.61
CA ASP A 132 -3.67 15.71 -11.01
C ASP A 132 -3.00 14.75 -10.00
N PRO A 133 -2.14 13.80 -10.43
CA PRO A 133 -1.45 12.87 -9.54
C PRO A 133 -0.70 13.54 -8.39
N THR A 134 -0.09 14.71 -8.61
CA THR A 134 0.64 15.47 -7.59
C THR A 134 -0.30 16.03 -6.53
N SER A 135 -1.46 16.52 -6.97
CA SER A 135 -2.49 17.07 -6.09
C SER A 135 -3.16 15.96 -5.28
N ALA A 136 -3.46 14.82 -5.93
CA ALA A 136 -3.99 13.64 -5.27
C ALA A 136 -3.05 13.12 -4.18
N ASN A 137 -1.75 12.99 -4.48
CA ASN A 137 -0.74 12.48 -3.54
C ASN A 137 -0.59 13.34 -2.26
N LYS A 138 -0.85 14.65 -2.35
CA LYS A 138 -0.80 15.57 -1.19
C LYS A 138 -1.92 15.33 -0.18
N VAL A 139 -3.12 15.04 -0.68
CA VAL A 139 -4.31 14.83 0.17
C VAL A 139 -4.56 13.35 0.44
N GLU A 140 -3.81 12.46 -0.23
CA GLU A 140 -3.91 11.03 -0.04
C GLU A 140 -3.49 10.61 1.37
N PRO A 141 -4.35 9.87 2.08
CA PRO A 141 -4.01 9.30 3.36
C PRO A 141 -3.10 8.08 3.18
N LEU A 142 -1.96 8.06 3.90
CA LEU A 142 -1.01 6.94 3.84
C LEU A 142 -1.14 5.92 4.98
N TRP A 143 -1.91 6.24 6.02
CA TRP A 143 -2.07 5.36 7.17
C TRP A 143 -3.22 4.38 6.95
N THR A 144 -3.06 3.13 7.41
CA THR A 144 -3.92 2.01 7.08
C THR A 144 -5.33 2.10 7.68
N GLY A 145 -6.31 1.67 6.87
CA GLY A 145 -7.40 0.80 7.34
C GLY A 145 -8.81 1.36 7.40
N PHE A 146 -9.01 2.68 7.48
CA PHE A 146 -10.34 3.25 7.76
C PHE A 146 -11.03 3.89 6.55
N TRP A 147 -10.55 3.61 5.35
CA TRP A 147 -11.12 4.19 4.15
C TRP A 147 -12.28 3.32 3.67
N PRO A 148 -13.40 3.94 3.26
CA PRO A 148 -14.47 3.19 2.62
C PRO A 148 -13.88 2.51 1.39
N SER A 149 -14.01 1.18 1.32
CA SER A 149 -13.64 0.43 0.13
C SER A 149 -14.53 0.87 -1.03
N LEU A 150 -13.90 1.21 -2.15
CA LEU A 150 -14.64 1.59 -3.35
C LEU A 150 -15.09 0.32 -4.06
N SER A 151 -16.38 0.04 -4.00
CA SER A 151 -17.00 -1.00 -4.82
C SER A 151 -17.23 -0.46 -6.23
N LEU A 152 -16.22 -0.63 -7.09
CA LEU A 152 -16.32 -0.27 -8.50
C LEU A 152 -16.73 -1.49 -9.31
N PHE A 153 -17.89 -1.40 -9.97
CA PHE A 153 -18.40 -2.44 -10.86
C PHE A 153 -18.33 -1.95 -12.30
N LEU A 154 -17.50 -2.59 -13.14
CA LEU A 154 -17.51 -2.38 -14.59
C LEU A 154 -18.43 -3.40 -15.27
N GLY A 155 -19.05 -2.99 -16.38
CA GLY A 155 -19.86 -3.91 -17.20
C GLY A 155 -21.17 -4.36 -16.53
N VAL A 156 -21.72 -3.56 -15.62
CA VAL A 156 -22.99 -3.86 -14.98
C VAL A 156 -24.11 -3.87 -16.02
N PRO A 157 -25.04 -4.84 -15.97
CA PRO A 157 -26.20 -4.84 -16.86
C PRO A 157 -26.97 -3.53 -16.78
N LEU A 158 -27.34 -2.98 -17.94
CA LEU A 158 -27.99 -1.67 -18.05
C LEU A 158 -29.30 -1.58 -17.22
N HIS A 159 -30.03 -2.69 -17.11
CA HIS A 159 -31.27 -2.77 -16.33
C HIS A 159 -31.09 -2.53 -14.82
N ARG A 160 -29.85 -2.61 -14.31
CA ARG A 160 -29.56 -2.30 -12.89
C ARG A 160 -29.32 -0.80 -12.67
N LEU A 161 -28.95 -0.07 -13.73
CA LEU A 161 -28.77 1.38 -13.67
C LEU A 161 -30.08 2.12 -13.97
N ILE A 162 -30.95 1.54 -14.79
CA ILE A 162 -32.06 2.25 -15.44
C ILE A 162 -33.32 1.42 -15.32
N SER A 163 -34.40 2.03 -14.83
CA SER A 163 -35.68 1.35 -14.60
C SER A 163 -36.56 1.34 -15.85
N SER A 164 -36.31 2.27 -16.78
CA SER A 164 -37.10 2.42 -18.01
C SER A 164 -36.27 2.83 -19.23
N VAL A 165 -36.76 2.49 -20.43
CA VAL A 165 -36.15 2.93 -21.71
C VAL A 165 -36.19 4.45 -21.85
N PHE A 166 -37.19 5.11 -21.27
CA PHE A 166 -37.32 6.57 -21.29
C PHE A 166 -36.18 7.27 -20.54
N GLU A 167 -35.81 6.77 -19.35
CA GLU A 167 -34.66 7.29 -18.58
C GLU A 167 -33.34 7.15 -19.34
N LEU A 168 -33.14 6.03 -20.04
CA LEU A 168 -31.96 5.83 -20.87
C LEU A 168 -31.90 6.86 -22.01
N GLN A 169 -33.03 7.12 -22.66
CA GLN A 169 -33.10 8.05 -23.78
C GLN A 169 -32.81 9.49 -23.32
N GLN A 170 -33.29 9.86 -22.13
CA GLN A 170 -32.97 11.12 -21.47
C GLN A 170 -31.49 11.24 -21.05
N LEU A 171 -30.88 10.14 -20.59
CA LEU A 171 -29.46 10.08 -20.21
C LEU A 171 -28.52 10.16 -21.40
N ILE A 172 -28.93 9.66 -22.57
CA ILE A 172 -28.15 9.74 -23.81
C ILE A 172 -28.27 11.12 -24.44
N GLU A 173 -29.42 11.80 -24.26
CA GLU A 173 -29.64 13.15 -24.78
C GLU A 173 -28.65 14.16 -24.18
N GLY A 174 -27.62 14.51 -24.95
CA GLY A 174 -26.57 15.45 -24.54
C GLY A 174 -25.33 14.80 -23.90
N HIS A 175 -25.31 13.47 -23.74
CA HIS A 175 -24.14 12.76 -23.23
C HIS A 175 -23.20 12.37 -24.37
N GLN A 176 -22.00 12.96 -24.40
CA GLN A 176 -21.02 12.74 -25.47
C GLN A 176 -20.04 11.60 -25.21
N GLU A 177 -19.97 11.11 -23.97
CA GLU A 177 -18.98 10.11 -23.57
C GLU A 177 -19.47 8.69 -23.85
N PRO A 178 -18.57 7.75 -24.19
CA PRO A 178 -18.94 6.36 -24.50
C PRO A 178 -19.26 5.51 -23.27
N TYR A 179 -19.38 6.12 -22.09
CA TYR A 179 -19.57 5.44 -20.81
C TYR A 179 -20.65 6.11 -19.97
N LEU A 180 -21.38 5.30 -19.19
CA LEU A 180 -22.33 5.76 -18.19
C LEU A 180 -21.71 5.56 -16.80
N LEU A 181 -21.65 6.63 -16.01
CA LEU A 181 -21.25 6.59 -14.61
C LEU A 181 -22.50 6.71 -13.74
N HIS A 182 -22.76 5.69 -12.92
CA HIS A 182 -23.79 5.74 -11.90
C HIS A 182 -23.16 5.71 -10.52
N TRP A 183 -23.57 6.67 -9.68
CA TRP A 183 -23.12 6.81 -8.31
C TRP A 183 -24.24 6.41 -7.35
N ASP A 184 -24.20 5.16 -6.87
CA ASP A 184 -25.15 4.66 -5.87
C ASP A 184 -24.76 5.13 -4.47
N GLN A 185 -25.41 6.21 -4.02
CA GLN A 185 -25.15 6.86 -2.74
C GLN A 185 -25.77 6.10 -1.55
N SER A 186 -26.68 5.15 -1.80
CA SER A 186 -27.49 4.44 -0.79
C SER A 186 -26.75 3.32 -0.06
N ARG A 187 -25.71 2.73 -0.67
CA ARG A 187 -24.91 1.64 -0.07
C ARG A 187 -23.93 2.10 1.01
N ARG A 188 -23.75 3.41 1.20
CA ARG A 188 -22.81 3.98 2.17
C ARG A 188 -23.15 3.61 3.62
N THR A 189 -24.41 3.35 3.93
CA THR A 189 -24.87 2.96 5.28
C THR A 189 -24.71 1.47 5.58
N GLN A 190 -24.69 0.58 4.57
CA GLN A 190 -24.57 -0.87 4.81
C GLN A 190 -23.12 -1.36 4.86
N ALA A 191 -22.19 -0.68 4.18
CA ALA A 191 -20.78 -1.10 4.14
C ALA A 191 -20.03 -0.89 5.47
N LEU A 192 -20.51 0.02 6.34
CA LEU A 192 -19.97 0.22 7.68
C LEU A 192 -20.33 -0.91 8.66
N ASP A 193 -21.35 -1.72 8.36
CA ASP A 193 -21.87 -2.77 9.25
C ASP A 193 -21.40 -4.20 8.89
N ARG A 194 -20.63 -4.39 7.80
CA ARG A 194 -20.17 -5.73 7.40
C ARG A 194 -18.68 -5.77 7.08
N PRO A 195 -17.82 -5.99 8.09
CA PRO A 195 -16.36 -6.01 7.89
C PRO A 195 -15.83 -7.22 7.11
N TRP A 196 -16.64 -8.25 6.81
CA TRP A 196 -16.18 -9.47 6.12
C TRP A 196 -17.27 -10.07 5.23
N THR A 197 -17.47 -9.55 4.02
CA THR A 197 -18.23 -10.30 3.01
C THR A 197 -17.27 -10.97 2.03
N VAL A 198 -17.23 -12.28 2.19
CA VAL A 198 -16.53 -13.30 1.41
C VAL A 198 -16.78 -13.10 -0.08
N TRP A 199 -15.70 -13.14 -0.88
CA TRP A 199 -15.76 -13.28 -2.32
C TRP A 199 -16.42 -14.63 -2.67
N SER A 200 -17.70 -14.64 -3.00
CA SER A 200 -18.33 -15.80 -3.64
C SER A 200 -18.12 -15.70 -5.15
N LEU A 201 -17.15 -16.47 -5.66
CA LEU A 201 -17.02 -16.78 -7.08
C LEU A 201 -18.31 -17.47 -7.57
N PRO A 202 -18.94 -17.02 -8.67
CA PRO A 202 -20.03 -17.76 -9.28
C PRO A 202 -19.45 -18.86 -10.18
N GLY A 203 -19.69 -20.13 -9.83
CA GLY A 203 -19.50 -21.25 -10.74
C GLY A 203 -18.75 -22.44 -10.16
N ALA A 204 -19.47 -23.30 -9.44
CA ALA A 204 -19.27 -24.76 -9.46
C ALA A 204 -20.48 -25.44 -8.78
N LEU A 205 -20.98 -26.51 -9.40
CA LEU A 205 -22.01 -27.46 -8.95
C LEU A 205 -23.45 -27.22 -9.44
N GLU A 206 -23.63 -27.23 -10.76
CA GLU A 206 -24.74 -27.98 -11.37
C GLU A 206 -24.20 -29.36 -11.77
N GLY A 207 -24.85 -30.43 -11.32
CA GLY A 207 -24.60 -31.80 -11.77
C GLY A 207 -24.49 -32.84 -10.66
N ALA A 208 -25.63 -33.23 -10.09
CA ALA A 208 -25.89 -34.59 -9.59
C ALA A 208 -27.32 -34.69 -9.04
N GLN A 209 -28.30 -34.88 -9.93
CA GLN A 209 -29.56 -35.57 -9.66
C GLN A 209 -30.15 -35.95 -11.01
N ASP A 210 -29.69 -37.10 -11.51
CA ASP A 210 -30.48 -38.21 -12.05
C ASP A 210 -29.53 -39.41 -12.29
#